data_AF-A0AAW7B3B7-F1
#
_entry.id   AF-A0AAW7B3B7-F1
#
_cell.length_a   1.000
_cell.length_b   1.000
_cell.length_c   1.000
_cell.angle_alpha   90.00
_cell.angle_beta   90.00
_cell.angle_gamma   90.00
#
_symmetry.space_group_name_H-M   'P 1'
#
loop_
_entity.id
_entity.type
_entity.pdbx_description
1 polymer ?
#
loop_
_entity_poly.entity_id
_entity_poly.type
_entity_poly.pdbx_seq_one_letter_code
_entity_poly.pdbx_strand_id
1 'polypeptide(L)' 'MCEANAYMINNQGEEELLMKSVDLVEPEPDGSFRLVGIFGDQIIVRGKIKRMNLVEHRILFEPH' A
#
# COMPACT_ATOMS: atom_id res chain seq x y z
N MET A 1 3.30 -0.01 17.38
CA MET A 1 3.40 0.69 16.09
C MET A 1 2.26 0.17 15.25
N CYS A 2 1.38 1.03 14.76
CA CYS A 2 0.17 0.63 14.02
C CYS A 2 0.34 0.85 12.51
N GLU A 3 1.42 1.52 12.12
CA GLU A 3 1.81 1.79 10.75
C GLU A 3 2.26 0.51 10.02
N ALA A 4 2.17 0.54 8.68
CA ALA A 4 2.58 -0.56 7.81
C ALA A 4 3.37 -0.08 6.60
N ASN A 5 4.20 -0.93 6.02
CA ASN A 5 4.84 -0.67 4.73
C ASN A 5 3.95 -1.20 3.60
N ALA A 6 3.78 -0.40 2.55
CA ALA A 6 3.04 -0.77 1.35
C ALA A 6 3.98 -1.26 0.26
N TYR A 7 3.62 -2.37 -0.38
CA TYR A 7 4.36 -3.00 -1.47
C TYR A 7 3.44 -3.26 -2.67
N MET A 8 4.01 -3.34 -3.87
CA MET A 8 3.34 -3.81 -5.09
C MET A 8 4.03 -5.08 -5.57
N ILE A 9 3.25 -6.12 -5.90
CA ILE A 9 3.82 -7.27 -6.63
C ILE A 9 3.91 -6.93 -8.13
N ASN A 10 5.07 -7.08 -8.73
CA ASN A 10 5.26 -6.88 -10.17
C ASN A 10 4.92 -8.16 -10.96
N ASN A 11 4.95 -8.08 -12.30
CA ASN A 11 4.63 -9.21 -13.19
C ASN A 11 5.58 -10.41 -13.04
N GLN A 12 6.77 -10.20 -12.44
CA GLN A 12 7.75 -11.26 -12.18
C GLN A 12 7.55 -11.90 -10.79
N GLY A 13 6.59 -11.41 -10.00
CA GLY A 13 6.29 -11.90 -8.66
C GLY A 13 7.13 -11.24 -7.56
N GLU A 14 7.92 -10.22 -7.88
CA GLU A 14 8.76 -9.51 -6.91
C GLU A 14 7.96 -8.39 -6.23
N GLU A 15 8.22 -8.17 -4.94
CA GLU A 15 7.57 -7.13 -4.15
C GLU A 15 8.40 -5.85 -4.15
N GLU A 16 7.86 -4.78 -4.72
CA GLU A 16 8.48 -3.46 -4.76
C GLU A 16 7.90 -2.58 -3.65
N LEU A 17 8.76 -1.95 -2.84
CA LEU A 17 8.32 -1.02 -1.80
C LEU A 17 7.76 0.26 -2.43
N LEU A 18 6.49 0.55 -2.13
CA LEU A 18 5.83 1.78 -2.57
C LEU A 18 6.00 2.91 -1.55
N MET A 19 5.77 2.61 -0.27
CA MET A 19 5.75 3.60 0.80
C MET A 19 6.07 2.96 2.14
N LYS A 20 6.85 3.66 2.97
CA LYS A 20 7.13 3.26 4.35
C LYS A 20 6.17 3.93 5.31
N SER A 21 5.90 3.27 6.44
CA SER A 21 5.19 3.87 7.57
C SER A 21 3.86 4.52 7.17
N VAL A 22 3.03 3.78 6.41
CA VAL A 22 1.67 4.17 6.03
C VAL A 22 0.78 4.14 7.27
N ASP A 23 0.09 5.25 7.52
CA ASP A 23 -0.88 5.45 8.59
C ASP A 23 -2.33 5.37 8.08
N LEU A 24 -2.58 5.83 6.85
CA LEU A 24 -3.90 5.82 6.22
C LEU A 24 -3.87 5.12 4.87
N VAL A 25 -4.86 4.26 4.62
CA VAL A 25 -5.19 3.67 3.33
C VAL A 25 -6.64 4.01 3.03
N GLU A 26 -6.90 4.82 2.00
CA GLU A 26 -8.25 5.26 1.66
C GLU A 26 -8.56 4.92 0.19
N PRO A 27 -9.67 4.22 -0.11
CA PRO A 27 -10.08 3.97 -1.49
C PRO A 27 -10.61 5.25 -2.13
N GLU A 28 -10.25 5.48 -3.38
CA GLU A 28 -10.69 6.61 -4.18
C GLU A 28 -11.81 6.20 -5.16
N PRO A 29 -12.67 7.14 -5.62
CA PRO A 29 -13.77 6.84 -6.54
C PRO A 29 -13.35 6.22 -7.88
N ASP A 30 -12.10 6.42 -8.31
CA ASP A 30 -11.55 5.85 -9.55
C ASP A 30 -11.01 4.42 -9.40
N GLY A 31 -11.17 3.82 -8.21
CA GLY A 31 -10.70 2.47 -7.89
C GLY A 31 -9.22 2.41 -7.48
N SER A 32 -8.54 3.56 -7.35
CA SER A 32 -7.22 3.65 -6.76
C SER A 32 -7.27 3.75 -5.23
N PHE A 33 -6.09 3.75 -4.59
CA PHE A 33 -5.94 3.95 -3.15
C PHE A 33 -5.02 5.13 -2.89
N ARG A 34 -5.44 6.03 -2.01
CA ARG A 34 -4.60 7.07 -1.43
C ARG A 34 -3.93 6.54 -0.17
N LEU A 35 -2.61 6.55 -0.17
CA LEU A 35 -1.79 6.19 0.99
C LEU A 35 -1.23 7.46 1.62
N VAL A 36 -1.28 7.55 2.95
CA VAL A 36 -0.69 8.65 3.72
C VAL A 36 0.29 8.09 4.74
N GLY A 37 1.52 8.59 4.73
CA GLY A 37 2.55 8.23 5.71
C GLY A 37 2.37 8.98 7.04
N ILE A 38 3.01 8.49 8.11
CA ILE A 38 2.98 9.13 9.44
C ILE A 38 3.52 10.57 9.46
N PHE A 39 4.27 10.98 8.43
CA PHE A 39 4.81 12.34 8.28
C PHE A 39 3.97 13.22 7.34
N GLY A 40 2.84 12.71 6.83
CA GLY A 40 1.91 13.43 5.96
C GLY A 40 2.22 13.37 4.46
N ASP A 41 3.29 12.67 4.05
CA ASP A 41 3.54 12.36 2.65
C ASP A 41 2.45 11.47 2.07
N GLN A 42 2.18 11.58 0.76
CA GLN A 42 1.07 10.90 0.11
C GLN A 42 1.46 10.32 -1.24
N ILE A 43 0.93 9.14 -1.56
CA ILE A 43 0.99 8.56 -2.90
C ILE A 43 -0.37 8.01 -3.31
N ILE A 44 -0.61 7.94 -4.62
CA ILE A 44 -1.77 7.25 -5.21
C ILE A 44 -1.31 5.93 -5.81
N VAL A 45 -1.95 4.84 -5.40
CA VAL A 45 -1.67 3.48 -5.87
C VAL A 45 -2.84 2.99 -6.72
N ARG A 46 -2.58 2.69 -7.99
CA ARG A 46 -3.55 2.04 -8.88
C ARG A 46 -3.37 0.54 -8.82
N GLY A 47 -4.43 -0.19 -8.48
CA GLY A 47 -4.42 -1.63 -8.29
C GLY A 47 -5.40 -2.06 -7.22
N LYS A 48 -5.24 -3.29 -6.74
CA LYS A 48 -6.07 -3.87 -5.67
C LYS A 48 -5.21 -4.32 -4.51
N ILE A 49 -5.78 -4.27 -3.30
CA ILE A 49 -5.15 -4.88 -2.13
C ILE A 49 -5.22 -6.39 -2.29
N LYS A 50 -4.06 -7.04 -2.44
CA LYS A 50 -3.92 -8.50 -2.51
C LYS A 50 -3.98 -9.13 -1.13
N ARG A 51 -3.28 -8.53 -0.16
CA ARG A 51 -3.17 -9.03 1.23
C ARG A 51 -2.79 -7.90 2.17
N MET A 52 -3.32 -7.95 3.38
CA MET A 52 -2.82 -7.18 4.52
C MET A 52 -2.35 -8.15 5.62
N ASN A 53 -1.08 -8.08 5.99
CA ASN A 53 -0.54 -8.78 7.15
C ASN A 53 -0.27 -7.75 8.25
N LEU A 54 -1.26 -7.56 9.13
CA LEU A 54 -1.21 -6.53 10.16
C LEU A 54 -0.21 -6.84 11.28
N VAL A 55 0.10 -8.13 11.50
CA VAL A 55 1.12 -8.55 12.49
C VAL A 55 2.52 -8.23 11.98
N GLU A 56 2.75 -8.36 10.66
CA GLU A 56 4.04 -8.03 10.04
C GLU A 56 4.14 -6.56 9.62
N HIS A 57 3.09 -5.75 9.84
CA HIS A 57 3.05 -4.36 9.39
C HIS A 57 3.22 -4.23 7.87
N ARG A 58 2.48 -5.03 7.08
CA ARG A 58 2.59 -5.07 5.62
C ARG A 58 1.26 -5.00 4.89
N ILE A 59 1.22 -4.18 3.85
CA ILE A 59 0.13 -4.10 2.87
C ILE A 59 0.72 -4.46 1.51
N LEU A 60 0.15 -5.46 0.84
CA LEU A 60 0.56 -5.89 -0.49
C LEU A 60 -0.53 -5.59 -1.51
N PHE A 61 -0.19 -4.78 -2.50
CA PHE A 61 -0.99 -4.49 -3.68
C PHE A 61 -0.61 -5.41 -4.84
N GLU A 62 -1.53 -5.58 -5.77
CA GLU A 62 -1.25 -6.12 -7.09
C GLU A 62 -1.88 -5.25 -8.20
N PRO A 63 -1.31 -5.26 -9.40
CA PRO A 63 -1.94 -4.65 -10.57
C PRO A 63 -3.36 -5.20 -10.76
N HIS A 64 -4.21 -4.43 -11.43
CA HIS A 64 -5.56 -4.87 -11.79
C HIS A 64 -5.54 -6.16 -12.61
#